data_AF-A0A3S5A7D3-F1
#
_entry.id   AF-A0A3S5A7D3-F1
#
_cell.length_a   1.000
_cell.length_b   1.000
_cell.length_c   1.000
_cell.angle_alpha   90.00
_cell.angle_beta   90.00
_cell.angle_gamma   90.00
#
_symmetry.space_group_name_H-M   'P 1'
#
loop_
_entity.id
_entity.type
_entity.pdbx_description
1 polymer ?
#
loop_
_entity_poly.entity_id
_entity_poly.type
_entity_poly.pdbx_seq_one_letter_code
_entity_poly.pdbx_strand_id
1 'polypeptide(L)'
;MAPKWFANHVAYTMAKYGMSMCVLGMAEELKRFGIAVNALWPRTAIYTAATKMLAGGEHFAKQCRHPEIMSDAAHIVLTLPASDSQNTGRFFIDDELLAEHGIVDLEKYSVQRGASLALDFFLDSVPGATDVSSILYQTSVASTFEKIRGLLTEDLVQQVSGTFYFNLIGEHLILQPIPVILEA
;
A
#
# COMPACT_ATOMS: atom_id res chain seq x y z
N MET A 1 13.37 -6.68 11.02
CA MET A 1 11.94 -6.36 11.17
C MET A 1 11.78 -5.40 12.34
N ALA A 2 11.11 -4.25 12.18
CA ALA A 2 10.96 -3.24 13.24
C ALA A 2 9.63 -3.42 13.98
N PRO A 3 9.60 -3.54 15.33
CA PRO A 3 8.37 -3.80 16.10
C PRO A 3 7.25 -2.79 15.88
N LYS A 4 7.57 -1.53 15.58
CA LYS A 4 6.60 -0.46 15.27
C LYS A 4 5.61 -0.88 14.17
N TRP A 5 6.06 -1.65 13.18
CA TRP A 5 5.22 -2.09 12.07
C TRP A 5 4.30 -3.25 12.45
N PHE A 6 4.51 -3.92 13.57
CA PHE A 6 3.69 -5.05 14.00
C PHE A 6 2.67 -4.64 15.06
N ALA A 7 2.92 -3.57 15.80
CA ALA A 7 2.14 -3.19 16.97
C ALA A 7 0.65 -2.96 16.68
N ASN A 8 0.34 -2.25 15.59
CA ASN A 8 -1.01 -1.69 15.41
C ASN A 8 -1.80 -2.29 14.24
N HIS A 9 -1.13 -2.99 13.30
CA HIS A 9 -1.74 -3.64 12.15
C HIS A 9 -1.06 -4.98 11.84
N VAL A 10 -0.86 -5.83 12.87
CA VAL A 10 -0.08 -7.07 12.79
C VAL A 10 -0.52 -7.99 11.64
N ALA A 11 -1.83 -8.18 11.44
CA ALA A 11 -2.35 -9.05 10.39
C ALA A 11 -2.00 -8.53 8.99
N TYR A 12 -2.12 -7.20 8.79
CA TYR A 12 -1.73 -6.57 7.53
C TYR A 12 -0.22 -6.67 7.29
N THR A 13 0.59 -6.42 8.33
CA THR A 13 2.05 -6.55 8.25
C THR A 13 2.47 -7.96 7.93
N MET A 14 1.88 -8.97 8.58
CA MET A 14 2.14 -10.38 8.28
C MET A 14 1.77 -10.72 6.83
N ALA A 15 0.64 -10.24 6.33
CA ALA A 15 0.24 -10.46 4.95
C ALA A 15 1.25 -9.83 3.97
N LYS A 16 1.64 -8.57 4.18
CA LYS A 16 2.60 -7.87 3.32
C LYS A 16 4.02 -8.46 3.38
N TYR A 17 4.53 -8.72 4.59
CA TYR A 17 5.82 -9.39 4.75
C TYR A 17 5.78 -10.83 4.21
N GLY A 18 4.64 -11.51 4.27
CA GLY A 18 4.42 -12.81 3.65
C GLY A 18 4.69 -12.80 2.16
N MET A 19 4.18 -11.79 1.44
CA MET A 19 4.47 -11.61 0.01
C MET A 19 5.97 -11.44 -0.25
N SER A 20 6.67 -10.66 0.57
CA SER A 20 8.13 -10.50 0.49
C SER A 20 8.90 -11.78 0.78
N MET A 21 8.43 -12.61 1.72
CA MET A 21 9.03 -13.92 1.98
C MET A 21 8.85 -14.89 0.81
N CYS A 22 7.71 -14.82 0.09
CA CYS A 22 7.54 -15.56 -1.16
C CYS A 22 8.57 -15.15 -2.22
N VAL A 23 8.91 -13.86 -2.33
CA VAL A 23 9.97 -13.39 -3.24
C VAL A 23 11.31 -14.07 -2.93
N LEU A 24 11.72 -14.11 -1.65
CA LEU A 24 12.97 -14.76 -1.25
C LEU A 24 12.99 -16.26 -1.62
N GLY A 25 11.92 -16.98 -1.33
CA GLY A 25 11.84 -18.42 -1.62
C GLY A 25 11.78 -18.72 -3.11
N MET A 26 10.87 -18.06 -3.82
CA MET A 26 10.62 -18.32 -5.24
C MET A 26 11.75 -17.81 -6.14
N ALA A 27 12.46 -16.74 -5.76
CA ALA A 27 13.62 -16.26 -6.50
C ALA A 27 14.72 -17.33 -6.60
N GLU A 28 14.98 -18.08 -5.53
CA GLU A 28 15.94 -19.18 -5.53
C GLU A 28 15.37 -20.46 -6.14
N GLU A 29 14.10 -20.80 -5.84
CA GLU A 29 13.44 -21.98 -6.38
C GLU A 29 13.36 -21.96 -7.91
N LEU A 30 13.01 -20.81 -8.48
CA LEU A 30 12.72 -20.65 -9.91
C LEU A 30 13.92 -20.17 -10.72
N LYS A 31 15.04 -19.85 -10.07
CA LYS A 31 16.28 -19.36 -10.70
C LYS A 31 16.74 -20.22 -11.87
N ARG A 32 16.69 -21.55 -11.70
CA ARG A 32 17.09 -22.52 -12.73
C ARG A 32 16.25 -22.47 -14.01
N PHE A 33 15.04 -21.90 -13.93
CA PHE A 33 14.14 -21.72 -15.07
C PHE A 33 14.27 -20.36 -15.73
N GLY A 34 15.19 -19.49 -15.26
CA GLY A 34 15.34 -18.14 -15.77
C GLY A 34 14.15 -17.24 -15.45
N ILE A 35 13.43 -17.51 -14.37
CA ILE A 35 12.30 -16.68 -13.90
C ILE A 35 12.80 -15.78 -12.78
N ALA A 36 12.74 -14.47 -13.02
CA ALA A 36 13.06 -13.46 -12.02
C ALA A 36 11.85 -13.18 -11.12
N VAL A 37 12.05 -13.21 -9.81
CA VAL A 37 11.02 -12.91 -8.81
C VAL A 37 11.52 -11.77 -7.94
N ASN A 38 10.82 -10.64 -7.93
CA ASN A 38 11.21 -9.42 -7.21
C ASN A 38 9.99 -8.78 -6.52
N ALA A 39 10.25 -7.88 -5.59
CA ALA A 39 9.26 -6.96 -5.04
C ALA A 39 9.56 -5.52 -5.51
N LEU A 40 8.50 -4.72 -5.66
CA LEU A 40 8.56 -3.28 -5.89
C LEU A 40 7.63 -2.60 -4.89
N TRP A 41 8.11 -1.54 -4.24
CA TRP A 41 7.37 -0.80 -3.22
C TRP A 41 7.53 0.72 -3.43
N PRO A 42 6.49 1.53 -3.21
CA PRO A 42 6.61 2.97 -3.34
C PRO A 42 7.28 3.61 -2.11
N ARG A 43 8.09 4.65 -2.31
CA ARG A 43 8.63 5.48 -1.23
C ARG A 43 7.52 6.21 -0.47
N THR A 44 6.56 6.71 -1.21
CA THR A 44 5.52 7.64 -0.74
C THR A 44 4.13 7.10 -1.03
N ALA A 45 3.13 7.59 -0.32
CA ALA A 45 1.73 7.24 -0.59
C ALA A 45 1.36 7.50 -2.07
N ILE A 46 0.66 6.54 -2.68
CA ILE A 46 0.15 6.64 -4.05
C ILE A 46 -1.33 7.01 -4.02
N TYR A 47 -1.72 8.01 -4.81
CA TYR A 47 -3.10 8.45 -4.88
C TYR A 47 -3.95 7.47 -5.68
N THR A 48 -4.70 6.64 -4.95
CA THR A 48 -5.65 5.67 -5.50
C THR A 48 -7.01 5.83 -4.82
N ALA A 49 -8.05 5.19 -5.35
CA ALA A 49 -9.36 5.14 -4.70
C ALA A 49 -9.28 4.58 -3.26
N ALA A 50 -8.42 3.58 -3.02
CA ALA A 50 -8.21 3.01 -1.69
C ALA A 50 -7.55 4.02 -0.74
N THR A 51 -6.52 4.72 -1.19
CA THR A 51 -5.84 5.75 -0.40
C THR A 51 -6.77 6.92 -0.08
N LYS A 52 -7.60 7.34 -1.05
CA LYS A 52 -8.64 8.37 -0.87
C LYS A 52 -9.63 7.97 0.24
N MET A 53 -10.05 6.71 0.25
CA MET A 53 -10.96 6.17 1.26
C MET A 53 -10.33 6.07 2.66
N LEU A 54 -9.08 5.63 2.74
CA LEU A 54 -8.41 5.32 4.01
C LEU A 54 -7.80 6.56 4.71
N ALA A 55 -7.28 7.53 3.96
CA ALA A 55 -6.43 8.59 4.51
C ALA A 55 -7.12 9.97 4.62
N GLY A 56 -8.44 10.06 4.46
CA GLY A 56 -9.20 11.28 4.75
C GLY A 56 -9.54 12.16 3.53
N GLY A 57 -9.71 11.58 2.35
CA GLY A 57 -10.25 12.27 1.17
C GLY A 57 -9.26 13.14 0.40
N GLU A 58 -9.79 14.12 -0.36
CA GLU A 58 -9.01 14.96 -1.30
C GLU A 58 -7.87 15.76 -0.64
N HIS A 59 -7.93 16.01 0.66
CA HIS A 59 -6.86 16.70 1.38
C HIS A 59 -5.56 15.90 1.46
N PHE A 60 -5.65 14.56 1.48
CA PHE A 60 -4.48 13.69 1.49
C PHE A 60 -3.85 13.53 0.10
N ALA A 61 -4.61 13.77 -0.97
CA ALA A 61 -4.13 13.65 -2.34
C ALA A 61 -2.87 14.49 -2.60
N LYS A 62 -2.80 15.69 -2.01
CA LYS A 62 -1.67 16.62 -2.13
C LYS A 62 -0.35 16.07 -1.58
N GLN A 63 -0.40 15.10 -0.67
CA GLN A 63 0.76 14.46 -0.06
C GLN A 63 1.14 13.15 -0.78
N CYS A 64 0.47 12.83 -1.88
CA CYS A 64 0.66 11.60 -2.63
C CYS A 64 1.38 11.85 -3.96
N ARG A 65 1.91 10.76 -4.52
CA ARG A 65 2.27 10.66 -5.93
C ARG A 65 1.18 9.99 -6.75
N HIS A 66 1.17 10.29 -8.03
CA HIS A 66 0.40 9.64 -9.07
C HIS A 66 0.87 8.19 -9.28
N PRO A 67 -0.04 7.23 -9.56
CA PRO A 67 0.30 5.81 -9.78
C PRO A 67 1.36 5.54 -10.87
N GLU A 68 1.52 6.47 -11.80
CA GLU A 68 2.45 6.44 -12.93
C GLU A 68 3.90 6.22 -12.48
N ILE A 69 4.29 6.65 -11.27
CA ILE A 69 5.65 6.37 -10.75
C ILE A 69 5.89 4.86 -10.57
N MET A 70 4.88 4.15 -10.05
CA MET A 70 4.95 2.71 -9.87
C MET A 70 4.85 1.98 -11.21
N SER A 71 4.10 2.52 -12.16
CA SER A 71 4.03 1.99 -13.53
C SER A 71 5.39 2.05 -14.22
N ASP A 72 6.06 3.20 -14.18
CA ASP A 72 7.36 3.40 -14.81
C ASP A 72 8.44 2.54 -14.13
N ALA A 73 8.43 2.46 -12.80
CA ALA A 73 9.32 1.58 -12.04
C ALA A 73 9.06 0.10 -12.35
N ALA A 74 7.80 -0.33 -12.46
CA ALA A 74 7.45 -1.70 -12.83
C ALA A 74 7.88 -2.04 -14.26
N HIS A 75 7.75 -1.10 -15.20
CA HIS A 75 8.24 -1.28 -16.57
C HIS A 75 9.74 -1.58 -16.59
N ILE A 76 10.54 -0.86 -15.79
CA ILE A 76 11.97 -1.15 -15.63
C ILE A 76 12.17 -2.58 -15.13
N VAL A 77 11.55 -2.97 -14.01
CA VAL A 77 11.71 -4.32 -13.44
C VAL A 77 11.34 -5.41 -14.45
N LEU A 78 10.25 -5.22 -15.20
CA LEU A 78 9.74 -6.19 -16.18
C LEU A 78 10.60 -6.30 -17.46
N THR A 79 11.44 -5.30 -17.73
CA THR A 79 12.33 -5.28 -18.91
C THR A 79 13.78 -5.67 -18.58
N LEU A 80 14.10 -5.89 -17.30
CA LEU A 80 15.37 -6.48 -16.89
C LEU A 80 15.50 -7.91 -17.44
N PRO A 81 16.69 -8.33 -17.92
CA PRO A 81 16.91 -9.70 -18.36
C PRO A 81 16.73 -10.68 -17.20
N ALA A 82 15.68 -11.49 -17.24
CA ALA A 82 15.38 -12.48 -16.19
C ALA A 82 16.42 -13.62 -16.11
N SER A 83 17.17 -13.84 -17.19
CA SER A 83 18.30 -14.78 -17.23
C SER A 83 19.52 -14.30 -16.43
N ASP A 84 19.61 -13.00 -16.13
CA ASP A 84 20.65 -12.47 -15.27
C ASP A 84 20.30 -12.73 -13.80
N SER A 85 21.14 -13.52 -13.14
CA SER A 85 21.00 -13.87 -11.73
C SER A 85 21.01 -12.67 -10.77
N GLN A 86 21.51 -11.50 -11.20
CA GLN A 86 21.48 -10.27 -10.42
C GLN A 86 20.10 -9.58 -10.43
N ASN A 87 19.18 -10.00 -11.29
CA ASN A 87 17.86 -9.39 -11.45
C ASN A 87 16.72 -10.18 -10.78
N THR A 88 17.04 -11.11 -9.87
CA THR A 88 16.04 -11.87 -9.09
C THR A 88 16.32 -11.77 -7.59
N GLY A 89 15.29 -11.87 -6.76
CA GLY A 89 15.37 -11.78 -5.30
C GLY A 89 15.53 -10.35 -4.77
N ARG A 90 15.24 -9.33 -5.58
CA ARG A 90 15.42 -7.92 -5.22
C ARG A 90 14.15 -7.29 -4.64
N PHE A 91 14.35 -6.28 -3.81
CA PHE A 91 13.30 -5.45 -3.20
C PHE A 91 13.53 -4.01 -3.63
N PHE A 92 12.91 -3.60 -4.71
CA PHE A 92 13.08 -2.29 -5.30
C PHE A 92 12.19 -1.25 -4.61
N ILE A 93 12.72 -0.03 -4.48
CA ILE A 93 11.92 1.16 -4.20
C ILE A 93 11.82 1.99 -5.48
N ASP A 94 10.62 2.50 -5.76
CA ASP A 94 10.30 3.22 -7.00
C ASP A 94 11.27 4.37 -7.32
N ASP A 95 11.54 5.26 -6.37
CA ASP A 95 12.42 6.42 -6.56
C ASP A 95 13.89 6.06 -6.78
N GLU A 96 14.42 5.11 -6.01
CA GLU A 96 15.78 4.59 -6.16
C GLU A 96 15.95 3.93 -7.52
N LEU A 97 15.00 3.08 -7.92
CA LEU A 97 15.06 2.39 -9.19
C LEU A 97 14.99 3.37 -10.38
N LEU A 98 14.11 4.36 -10.31
CA LEU A 98 14.02 5.41 -11.34
C LEU A 98 15.31 6.23 -11.41
N ALA A 99 15.89 6.59 -10.26
CA ALA A 99 17.15 7.33 -10.20
C ALA A 99 18.32 6.53 -10.79
N GLU A 100 18.43 5.23 -10.50
CA GLU A 100 19.40 4.32 -11.12
C GLU A 100 19.31 4.30 -12.65
N HIS A 101 18.12 4.57 -13.20
CA HIS A 101 17.85 4.63 -14.64
C HIS A 101 17.81 6.08 -15.18
N GLY A 102 18.37 7.04 -14.44
CA GLY A 102 18.54 8.42 -14.87
C GLY A 102 17.32 9.32 -14.70
N ILE A 103 16.22 8.82 -14.13
CA ILE A 103 15.00 9.59 -13.88
C ILE A 103 15.08 10.16 -12.46
N VAL A 104 15.63 11.36 -12.34
CA VAL A 104 15.84 12.04 -11.05
C VAL A 104 14.81 13.13 -10.75
N ASP A 105 14.19 13.71 -11.78
CA ASP A 105 13.06 14.64 -11.59
C ASP A 105 11.77 13.85 -11.40
N LEU A 106 11.46 13.56 -10.13
CA LEU A 106 10.26 12.84 -9.73
C LEU A 106 9.06 13.75 -9.52
N GLU A 107 9.21 15.06 -9.71
CA GLU A 107 8.17 16.02 -9.38
C GLU A 107 6.96 15.94 -10.31
N LYS A 108 7.16 15.42 -11.52
CA LYS A 108 6.07 15.08 -12.45
C LYS A 108 5.10 14.03 -11.89
N TYR A 109 5.53 13.24 -10.92
CA TYR A 109 4.67 12.26 -10.26
C TYR A 109 3.97 12.83 -9.04
N SER A 110 4.34 14.00 -8.53
CA SER A 110 3.66 14.62 -7.38
C SER A 110 2.27 15.10 -7.78
N VAL A 111 1.23 14.71 -7.03
CA VAL A 111 -0.15 15.21 -7.27
C VAL A 111 -0.23 16.73 -7.11
N GLN A 112 0.51 17.26 -6.14
CA GLN A 112 0.73 18.70 -5.99
C GLN A 112 2.24 18.97 -5.94
N ARG A 113 2.72 19.78 -6.89
CA ARG A 113 4.11 20.20 -6.91
C ARG A 113 4.47 21.03 -5.65
N GLY A 114 5.65 20.78 -5.10
CA GLY A 114 6.22 21.44 -3.92
C GLY A 114 5.60 21.01 -2.59
N ALA A 115 4.71 20.02 -2.58
CA ALA A 115 4.10 19.53 -1.35
C ALA A 115 5.05 18.61 -0.57
N SER A 116 4.87 18.56 0.76
CA SER A 116 5.49 17.51 1.58
C SER A 116 4.74 16.20 1.35
N LEU A 117 5.46 15.18 0.87
CA LEU A 117 4.88 13.87 0.57
C LEU A 117 4.83 13.01 1.83
N ALA A 118 3.78 12.20 1.94
CA ALA A 118 3.64 11.25 3.02
C ALA A 118 4.43 9.98 2.69
N LEU A 119 5.30 9.53 3.60
CA LEU A 119 6.05 8.29 3.43
C LEU A 119 5.11 7.10 3.53
N ASP A 120 5.33 6.11 2.68
CA ASP A 120 4.57 4.86 2.78
C ASP A 120 5.06 4.01 3.95
N PHE A 121 4.25 3.01 4.29
CA PHE A 121 4.54 2.05 5.34
C PHE A 121 5.85 1.29 5.10
N PHE A 122 6.42 0.79 6.20
CA PHE A 122 7.55 -0.15 6.24
C PHE A 122 8.92 0.42 5.87
N LEU A 123 8.99 1.70 5.48
CA LEU A 123 10.24 2.41 5.23
C LEU A 123 10.66 3.22 6.44
N ASP A 124 11.96 3.29 6.70
CA ASP A 124 12.46 4.12 7.79
C ASP A 124 12.36 5.60 7.44
N SER A 125 11.99 6.40 8.45
CA SER A 125 11.64 7.81 8.30
C SER A 125 12.85 8.64 7.87
N VAL A 126 12.70 9.37 6.78
CA VAL A 126 13.62 10.44 6.36
C VAL A 126 13.23 11.74 7.10
N PRO A 127 14.18 12.58 7.56
CA PRO A 127 13.84 13.82 8.28
C PRO A 127 12.86 14.71 7.49
N GLY A 128 11.74 15.10 8.11
CA GLY A 128 10.75 16.03 7.54
C GLY A 128 9.56 15.38 6.83
N ALA A 129 9.53 14.05 6.70
CA ALA A 129 8.42 13.38 6.04
C ALA A 129 7.35 12.90 7.04
N THR A 130 6.08 12.99 6.64
CA THR A 130 4.94 12.59 7.47
C THR A 130 4.69 11.10 7.30
N ASP A 131 4.71 10.33 8.39
CA ASP A 131 4.43 8.89 8.38
C ASP A 131 2.91 8.66 8.27
N VAL A 132 2.46 8.02 7.20
CA VAL A 132 1.03 7.72 6.97
C VAL A 132 0.40 6.88 8.06
N SER A 133 1.19 6.07 8.79
CA SER A 133 0.69 5.27 9.89
C SER A 133 0.06 6.15 10.96
N SER A 134 0.64 7.32 11.25
CA SER A 134 0.14 8.25 12.27
C SER A 134 -1.25 8.81 11.96
N ILE A 135 -1.61 8.94 10.68
CA ILE A 135 -2.90 9.48 10.22
C ILE A 135 -4.03 8.47 10.48
N LEU A 136 -3.74 7.18 10.46
CA LEU A 136 -4.72 6.11 10.58
C LEU A 136 -5.07 5.77 12.05
N TYR A 137 -4.28 6.23 13.03
CA TYR A 137 -4.41 5.82 14.44
C TYR A 137 -5.12 6.83 15.36
N GLN A 138 -5.69 7.91 14.84
CA GLN A 138 -6.36 8.93 15.65
C GLN A 138 -7.88 8.96 15.48
N THR A 139 -8.56 7.82 15.63
CA THR A 139 -10.03 7.86 15.72
C THR A 139 -10.54 6.89 16.78
N SER A 140 -11.31 7.43 17.73
CA SER A 140 -12.14 6.62 18.63
C SER A 140 -13.12 5.79 17.81
N VAL A 141 -13.57 4.66 18.34
CA VAL A 141 -14.57 3.80 17.69
C VAL A 141 -15.77 4.62 17.20
N ALA A 142 -16.28 5.54 18.03
CA ALA A 142 -17.36 6.45 17.67
C ALA A 142 -17.03 7.31 16.44
N SER A 143 -15.85 7.94 16.41
CA SER A 143 -15.43 8.74 15.25
C SER A 143 -15.15 7.91 13.99
N THR A 144 -14.77 6.64 14.13
CA THR A 144 -14.70 5.70 12.99
C THR A 144 -16.09 5.44 12.42
N PHE A 145 -17.12 5.25 13.27
CA PHE A 145 -18.50 5.11 12.80
C PHE A 145 -19.04 6.36 12.13
N GLU A 146 -18.73 7.56 12.65
CA GLU A 146 -19.11 8.81 11.99
C GLU A 146 -18.44 8.96 10.61
N LYS A 147 -17.16 8.59 10.49
CA LYS A 147 -16.47 8.55 9.19
C LYS A 147 -17.10 7.54 8.23
N ILE A 148 -17.41 6.32 8.69
CA ILE A 148 -18.08 5.29 7.87
C ILE A 148 -19.43 5.82 7.38
N ARG A 149 -20.24 6.41 8.26
CA ARG A 149 -21.53 7.02 7.87
C ARG A 149 -21.38 8.11 6.83
N GLY A 150 -20.36 8.96 6.96
CA GLY A 150 -20.07 10.01 5.97
C GLY A 150 -19.60 9.47 4.61
N LEU A 151 -19.05 8.27 4.56
CA LEU A 151 -18.62 7.61 3.32
C LEU A 151 -19.75 6.81 2.64
N LEU A 152 -20.81 6.44 3.37
CA LEU A 152 -21.97 5.72 2.85
C LEU A 152 -22.95 6.68 2.13
N THR A 153 -22.55 7.21 0.98
CA THR A 153 -23.43 8.03 0.12
C THR A 153 -24.19 7.17 -0.89
N GLU A 154 -25.38 7.61 -1.32
CA GLU A 154 -26.15 6.93 -2.36
C GLU A 154 -25.33 6.76 -3.65
N ASP A 155 -24.55 7.78 -4.03
CA ASP A 155 -23.64 7.73 -5.18
C ASP A 155 -22.59 6.62 -5.06
N LEU A 156 -21.96 6.46 -3.88
CA LEU A 156 -20.98 5.41 -3.67
C LEU A 156 -21.62 4.01 -3.70
N VAL A 157 -22.82 3.88 -3.13
CA VAL A 157 -23.57 2.61 -3.13
C VAL A 157 -23.96 2.21 -4.56
N GLN A 158 -24.42 3.16 -5.37
CA GLN A 158 -24.75 2.92 -6.78
C GLN A 158 -23.50 2.54 -7.59
N GLN A 159 -22.37 3.20 -7.34
CA GLN A 159 -21.12 2.95 -8.07
C GLN A 159 -20.49 1.59 -7.73
N VAL A 160 -20.55 1.16 -6.47
CA VAL A 160 -19.89 -0.07 -6.00
C VAL A 160 -20.77 -1.31 -6.19
N SER A 161 -22.11 -1.15 -6.29
CA SER A 161 -23.07 -2.26 -6.44
C SER A 161 -22.88 -3.39 -5.41
N GLY A 162 -22.44 -3.04 -4.20
CA GLY A 162 -22.13 -3.97 -3.11
C GLY A 162 -22.89 -3.62 -1.84
N THR A 163 -23.41 -4.63 -1.14
CA THR A 163 -24.00 -4.47 0.20
C THR A 163 -23.00 -4.95 1.24
N PHE A 164 -22.61 -4.06 2.16
CA PHE A 164 -21.76 -4.42 3.30
C PHE A 164 -22.62 -4.57 4.55
N TYR A 165 -22.60 -5.75 5.15
CA TYR A 165 -23.28 -6.04 6.41
C TYR A 165 -22.26 -6.15 7.54
N PHE A 166 -22.42 -5.33 8.57
CA PHE A 166 -21.58 -5.36 9.76
C PHE A 166 -22.45 -5.76 10.96
N ASN A 167 -22.20 -6.94 11.52
CA ASN A 167 -22.76 -7.34 12.82
C ASN A 167 -21.74 -7.07 13.91
N LEU A 168 -22.02 -6.11 14.78
CA LEU A 168 -21.08 -5.63 15.79
C LEU A 168 -21.69 -5.86 17.17
N ILE A 169 -21.11 -6.78 17.94
CA ILE A 169 -21.61 -7.19 19.24
C ILE A 169 -20.51 -6.99 20.29
N GLY A 170 -20.79 -6.20 21.34
CA GLY A 170 -19.95 -6.04 22.56
C GLY A 170 -19.35 -4.64 22.80
N GLU A 171 -19.03 -4.32 24.06
CA GLU A 171 -18.29 -3.09 24.48
C GLU A 171 -16.79 -3.15 24.13
N HIS A 172 -16.27 -4.34 23.83
CA HIS A 172 -14.94 -4.57 23.29
C HIS A 172 -15.05 -5.44 22.04
N LEU A 173 -14.74 -4.86 20.88
CA LEU A 173 -14.86 -5.47 19.56
C LEU A 173 -13.92 -6.68 19.42
N ILE A 174 -14.48 -7.90 19.54
CA ILE A 174 -13.84 -9.13 19.07
C ILE A 174 -14.47 -9.47 17.73
N LEU A 175 -13.73 -9.27 16.63
CA LEU A 175 -14.14 -9.70 15.30
C LEU A 175 -14.06 -11.24 15.26
N GLN A 176 -15.20 -11.92 15.28
CA GLN A 176 -15.25 -13.34 14.94
C GLN A 176 -15.73 -13.50 13.48
N PRO A 177 -15.02 -14.30 12.65
CA PRO A 177 -15.46 -14.57 11.29
C PRO A 177 -16.71 -15.45 11.30
N ILE A 178 -17.80 -14.96 10.72
CA ILE A 178 -19.01 -15.77 10.46
C ILE A 178 -18.91 -16.33 9.04
N PRO A 179 -19.08 -17.65 8.83
CA PRO A 179 -19.09 -18.23 7.49
C PRO A 179 -20.35 -17.78 6.74
N VAL A 180 -20.18 -17.11 5.60
CA VAL A 180 -21.26 -16.86 4.65
C VAL A 180 -21.47 -18.15 3.86
N ILE A 181 -22.58 -18.84 4.14
CA ILE A 181 -23.07 -19.92 3.28
C ILE A 181 -23.75 -19.23 2.08
N LEU A 182 -23.12 -19.32 0.91
CA LEU A 182 -23.77 -19.05 -0.38
C LEU A 182 -24.61 -20.27 -0.73
N GLU A 183 -25.94 -20.18 -0.57
CA GLU A 183 -26.84 -21.07 -1.31
C GLU A 183 -27.01 -20.53 -2.73
N ALA A 184 -26.91 -21.44 -3.70
CA ALA A 184 -26.95 -21.19 -5.14
C ALA A 184 -28.38 -21.04 -5.68
#